data_AF-A0A2C9KJW7-F1
#
_entry.id   AF-A0A2C9KJW7-F1
#
_cell.length_a   1.000
_cell.length_b   1.000
_cell.length_c   1.000
_cell.angle_alpha   90.00
_cell.angle_beta   90.00
_cell.angle_gamma   90.00
#
_symmetry.space_group_name_H-M   'P 1'
#
loop_
_entity.id
_entity.type
_entity.pdbx_description
1 polymer ?
#
loop_
_entity_poly.entity_id
_entity_poly.type
_entity_poly.pdbx_seq_one_letter_code
_entity_poly.pdbx_strand_id
1 'polypeptide(L)'
;MKDKYTWAPYFLQGGSLFMSCGGICPLGNVSEWKKAKKEQLQTVLSTSKIFADLSSKHTGGLYQQLSVPLKCHVWGLNEPSVKDKLSTHSTDVLNGQYSTGDLSKSFME
;
A
#
# COMPACT_ATOMS: atom_id res chain seq x y z
N MET A 1 25.18 -32.02 4.40
CA MET A 1 24.74 -30.82 5.13
C MET A 1 23.59 -30.25 4.30
N LYS A 2 22.32 -30.40 4.73
CA LYS A 2 21.16 -29.96 3.95
C LYS A 2 20.93 -28.48 4.26
N ASP A 3 21.01 -27.62 3.24
CA ASP A 3 20.74 -26.19 3.37
C ASP A 3 19.37 -25.95 4.00
N LYS A 4 19.36 -25.28 5.15
CA LYS A 4 18.16 -24.96 5.96
C LYS A 4 17.46 -23.69 5.47
N TYR A 5 17.56 -23.37 4.19
CA TYR A 5 16.84 -22.24 3.59
C TYR A 5 15.68 -22.79 2.78
N THR A 6 14.69 -23.36 3.49
CA THR A 6 13.37 -23.56 2.91
C THR A 6 12.78 -22.17 2.64
N TRP A 7 12.70 -21.82 1.36
CA TRP A 7 11.93 -20.69 0.85
C TRP A 7 10.55 -20.64 1.52
N ALA A 8 10.11 -19.43 1.91
CA ALA A 8 8.84 -19.24 2.58
C ALA A 8 7.71 -19.85 1.73
N PRO A 9 6.75 -20.60 2.33
CA PRO A 9 5.75 -21.33 1.56
C PRO A 9 4.79 -20.43 0.78
N TYR A 10 4.77 -19.11 1.05
CA TYR A 10 3.99 -18.10 0.35
C TYR A 10 4.45 -16.68 0.69
N PHE A 11 4.08 -15.71 -0.15
CA PHE A 11 4.35 -14.28 0.06
C PHE A 11 3.03 -13.54 0.31
N LEU A 12 3.07 -12.59 1.24
CA LEU A 12 1.95 -11.70 1.52
C LEU A 12 2.29 -10.30 1.01
N GLN A 13 1.48 -9.80 0.08
CA GLN A 13 1.60 -8.42 -0.39
C GLN A 13 0.79 -7.51 0.54
N GLY A 14 1.39 -7.10 1.67
CA GLY A 14 0.78 -6.19 2.65
C GLY A 14 0.80 -4.71 2.25
N GLY A 15 1.49 -4.36 1.17
CA GLY A 15 1.62 -2.99 0.67
C GLY A 15 2.61 -2.12 1.47
N SER A 16 2.77 -0.87 1.04
CA SER A 16 3.73 0.08 1.60
C SER A 16 3.42 0.48 3.05
N LEU A 17 2.14 0.52 3.41
CA LEU A 17 1.71 0.85 4.77
C LEU A 17 2.20 -0.20 5.79
N PHE A 18 2.20 -1.47 5.39
CA PHE A 18 2.67 -2.57 6.22
C PHE A 18 4.18 -2.52 6.48
N MET A 19 4.95 -1.99 5.52
CA MET A 19 6.42 -1.97 5.59
C MET A 19 6.99 -0.72 6.28
N SER A 20 6.22 0.37 6.40
CA SER A 20 6.71 1.70 6.82
C SER A 20 6.89 1.90 8.33
N CYS A 21 7.30 0.86 9.07
CA CYS A 21 7.43 0.88 10.53
C CYS A 21 8.37 2.00 11.02
N GLY A 22 7.89 2.85 11.93
CA GLY A 22 8.61 3.99 12.51
C GLY A 22 8.72 5.22 11.61
N GLY A 23 8.18 5.15 10.38
CA GLY A 23 8.31 6.20 9.38
C GLY A 23 6.99 6.92 9.07
N ILE A 24 7.02 7.63 7.94
CA ILE A 24 5.87 8.30 7.34
C ILE A 24 5.51 7.55 6.06
N CYS A 25 4.22 7.25 5.87
CA CYS A 25 3.65 6.73 4.64
C CYS A 25 2.88 7.85 3.94
N PRO A 26 3.48 8.52 2.93
CA PRO A 26 2.77 9.51 2.14
C PRO A 26 1.72 8.83 1.26
N LEU A 27 0.55 9.44 1.21
CA LEU A 27 -0.57 9.12 0.34
C LEU A 27 -0.74 10.29 -0.64
N GLY A 28 -1.08 9.96 -1.89
CA GLY A 28 -1.48 10.97 -2.87
C GLY A 28 -2.81 11.65 -2.52
N ASN A 29 -3.42 12.31 -3.51
CA ASN A 29 -4.70 12.99 -3.31
C ASN A 29 -5.83 12.01 -2.94
N VAL A 30 -6.23 12.01 -1.66
CA VAL A 30 -7.28 11.15 -1.12
C VAL A 30 -8.65 11.55 -1.67
N SER A 31 -8.83 12.78 -2.17
CA SER A 31 -10.06 13.23 -2.82
C SER A 31 -10.43 12.37 -4.02
N GLU A 32 -9.45 11.92 -4.79
CA GLU A 32 -9.62 11.15 -6.03
C GLU A 32 -9.84 9.66 -5.79
N TRP A 33 -9.67 9.19 -4.55
CA TRP A 33 -9.79 7.77 -4.25
C TRP A 33 -11.23 7.27 -4.35
N LYS A 34 -11.42 6.02 -4.78
CA LYS A 34 -12.72 5.35 -4.72
C LYS A 34 -13.20 5.24 -3.27
N LYS A 35 -14.51 5.38 -3.05
CA LYS A 35 -15.15 5.32 -1.73
C LYS A 35 -14.67 4.12 -0.89
N ALA A 36 -14.67 2.92 -1.47
CA ALA A 36 -14.21 1.70 -0.80
C ALA A 36 -12.77 1.80 -0.25
N LYS A 37 -11.85 2.42 -0.99
CA LYS A 37 -10.46 2.61 -0.55
C LYS A 37 -10.37 3.64 0.58
N LYS A 38 -11.20 4.68 0.54
CA LYS A 38 -11.29 5.67 1.64
C LYS A 38 -11.83 5.04 2.92
N GLU A 39 -12.86 4.19 2.82
CA GLU A 39 -13.44 3.45 3.95
C GLU A 39 -12.43 2.47 4.57
N GLN A 40 -11.66 1.77 3.73
CA GLN A 40 -10.56 0.91 4.19
C GLN A 40 -9.49 1.72 4.93
N LEU A 41 -9.04 2.84 4.36
CA LEU A 41 -8.08 3.72 5.02
C LEU A 41 -8.62 4.24 6.35
N GLN A 42 -9.89 4.67 6.38
CA GLN A 42 -10.54 5.14 7.60
C GLN A 42 -10.56 4.05 8.68
N THR A 43 -10.86 2.81 8.31
CA THR A 43 -10.84 1.68 9.24
C THR A 43 -9.45 1.45 9.80
N VAL A 44 -8.41 1.47 8.96
CA VAL A 44 -7.02 1.28 9.39
C VAL A 44 -6.58 2.38 10.35
N LEU A 45 -6.89 3.65 10.06
CA LEU A 45 -6.54 4.78 10.90
C LEU A 45 -7.29 4.75 12.24
N SER A 46 -8.60 4.49 12.22
CA SER A 46 -9.42 4.43 13.43
C SER A 46 -9.03 3.26 14.35
N THR A 47 -8.68 2.11 13.78
CA THR A 47 -8.32 0.91 14.56
C THR A 47 -6.82 0.84 14.88
N SER A 48 -6.01 1.69 14.23
CA SER A 48 -4.54 1.61 14.25
C SER A 48 -4.03 0.21 13.89
N LYS A 49 -4.71 -0.48 12.97
CA LYS A 49 -4.40 -1.85 12.54
C LYS A 49 -4.50 -1.97 11.04
N ILE A 50 -3.51 -2.64 10.46
CA ILE A 50 -3.46 -3.03 9.05
C ILE A 50 -3.98 -4.44 8.94
N PHE A 51 -4.76 -4.70 7.90
CA PHE A 51 -5.35 -6.00 7.65
C PHE A 51 -4.84 -6.58 6.34
N ALA A 52 -4.48 -7.86 6.33
CA ALA A 52 -4.08 -8.58 5.13
C ALA A 52 -4.82 -9.92 5.05
N ASP A 53 -5.51 -10.15 3.94
CA ASP A 53 -6.21 -11.40 3.72
C ASP A 53 -5.24 -12.50 3.31
N LEU A 54 -5.30 -13.62 4.02
CA LEU A 54 -4.56 -14.83 3.73
C LEU A 54 -5.40 -15.68 2.78
N SER A 55 -4.80 -16.10 1.67
CA SER A 55 -5.47 -16.98 0.73
C SER A 55 -5.81 -18.32 1.38
N SER A 56 -7.04 -18.78 1.17
CA SER A 56 -7.54 -20.10 1.60
C SER A 56 -6.64 -21.26 1.17
N LYS A 57 -5.86 -21.08 0.10
CA LYS A 57 -4.86 -22.04 -0.39
C LYS A 57 -3.75 -22.34 0.62
N HIS A 58 -3.46 -21.41 1.52
CA HIS A 58 -2.36 -21.50 2.50
C HIS A 58 -2.84 -21.74 3.93
N THR A 59 -4.15 -21.76 4.15
CA THR A 59 -4.81 -21.79 5.46
C THR A 59 -5.79 -22.97 5.58
N GLY A 60 -5.55 -24.05 4.82
CA GLY A 60 -6.36 -25.28 4.90
C GLY A 60 -7.80 -25.10 4.41
N GLY A 61 -8.03 -24.20 3.45
CA GLY A 61 -9.35 -23.93 2.86
C GLY A 61 -10.15 -22.83 3.55
N LEU A 62 -9.66 -22.25 4.65
CA LEU A 62 -10.35 -21.20 5.39
C LEU A 62 -9.81 -19.82 5.04
N TYR A 63 -10.68 -18.84 4.81
CA TYR A 63 -10.25 -17.45 4.73
C TYR A 63 -9.78 -16.99 6.12
N GLN A 64 -8.55 -16.51 6.21
CA GLN A 64 -8.01 -15.93 7.44
C GLN A 64 -7.53 -14.52 7.13
N GLN A 65 -7.61 -13.64 8.12
CA GLN A 65 -7.19 -12.26 8.00
C GLN A 65 -6.15 -11.98 9.07
N LEU A 66 -4.97 -11.55 8.64
CA LEU A 66 -3.91 -11.11 9.53
C LEU A 66 -4.19 -9.67 9.96
N SER A 67 -4.04 -9.38 11.25
CA SER A 67 -4.12 -8.03 11.79
C SER A 67 -2.78 -7.65 12.41
N VAL A 68 -2.19 -6.55 11.94
CA VAL A 68 -0.87 -6.06 12.39
C VAL A 68 -1.02 -4.61 12.83
N PRO A 69 -0.40 -4.18 13.95
CA PRO A 69 -0.49 -2.79 14.39
C PRO A 69 0.10 -1.84 13.35
N LEU A 70 -0.59 -0.73 13.13
CA LEU A 70 -0.09 0.39 12.34
C LEU A 70 1.06 1.05 13.10
N LYS A 71 2.27 0.97 12.55
CA LYS A 71 3.48 1.50 13.18
C LYS A 71 4.04 2.73 12.45
N CYS A 72 3.23 3.42 11.66
CA CYS A 72 3.67 4.54 10.85
C CYS A 72 2.68 5.70 10.91
N HIS A 73 3.16 6.90 10.56
CA HIS A 73 2.30 8.07 10.38
C HIS A 73 1.84 8.15 8.93
N VAL A 74 0.57 8.41 8.72
CA VAL A 74 -0.01 8.50 7.38
C VAL A 74 -0.27 9.96 7.03
N TRP A 75 0.34 10.44 5.96
CA TRP A 75 0.16 11.80 5.46
C TRP A 75 -0.55 11.75 4.13
N GLY A 76 -1.58 12.55 3.92
CA GLY A 76 -2.32 12.56 2.66
C GLY A 76 -2.71 13.96 2.25
N LEU A 77 -2.79 14.18 0.94
CA LEU A 77 -3.33 15.40 0.38
C LEU A 77 -4.85 15.25 0.24
N ASN A 78 -5.58 16.31 0.58
CA ASN A 78 -7.03 16.40 0.37
C ASN A 78 -7.31 17.66 -0.45
N GLU A 79 -6.76 17.69 -1.66
CA GLU A 79 -7.00 18.81 -2.56
C GLU A 79 -8.39 18.63 -3.16
N PRO A 80 -9.31 19.60 -3.00
CA PRO A 80 -10.58 19.55 -3.71
C PRO A 80 -10.27 19.54 -5.20
N SER A 81 -10.84 18.60 -5.95
CA SER A 81 -10.65 18.55 -7.40
C SER A 81 -11.30 19.78 -8.03
N VAL A 82 -10.52 20.85 -8.19
CA VAL A 82 -10.96 22.00 -8.96
C VAL A 82 -10.88 21.55 -10.41
N LYS A 83 -12.03 21.43 -11.08
CA LYS A 83 -12.11 21.11 -12.51
C LYS A 83 -11.69 22.31 -13.36
N ASP A 84 -10.65 23.03 -12.95
CA ASP A 84 -10.14 24.14 -13.74
C ASP A 84 -9.22 23.57 -14.81
N LYS A 85 -9.71 23.63 -16.04
CA LYS A 85 -8.93 23.46 -17.26
C LYS A 85 -7.95 24.63 -17.38
N LEU A 86 -6.91 24.68 -16.55
CA LEU A 86 -5.75 25.51 -16.83
C LEU A 86 -4.47 24.72 -16.55
N SER A 87 -3.77 24.40 -17.63
CA SER A 87 -2.37 23.97 -17.58
C SER A 87 -1.55 25.06 -16.90
N THR A 88 -1.01 24.82 -15.72
CA THR A 88 0.15 25.56 -15.23
C THR A 88 0.92 24.67 -14.27
N HIS A 89 2.03 24.14 -14.80
CA HIS A 89 3.28 23.81 -14.12
C HIS A 89 3.32 24.21 -12.63
N SER A 90 2.96 23.32 -11.72
CA SER A 90 3.09 23.53 -10.28
C SER A 90 3.95 22.41 -9.70
N THR A 91 5.26 22.67 -9.73
CA THR A 91 6.36 21.96 -9.06
C THR A 91 6.01 20.61 -8.42
N ASP A 92 5.98 19.58 -9.25
CA ASP A 92 6.01 18.17 -8.88
C ASP A 92 7.34 17.78 -8.21
N VAL A 93 7.57 18.19 -6.96
CA VAL A 93 8.68 17.65 -6.14
C VAL A 93 8.15 16.66 -5.08
N LEU A 94 6.85 16.71 -4.78
CA LEU A 94 6.15 15.76 -3.89
C LEU A 94 5.25 14.78 -4.64
N ASN A 95 5.04 14.98 -5.95
CA ASN A 95 4.36 14.06 -6.86
C ASN A 95 5.33 12.95 -7.29
N GLY A 96 5.85 12.20 -6.31
CA GLY A 96 6.44 10.90 -6.61
C GLY A 96 5.39 10.08 -7.35
N GLN A 97 5.57 9.89 -8.65
CA GLN A 97 4.89 8.86 -9.40
C GLN A 97 5.21 7.54 -8.68
N TYR A 98 4.35 7.11 -7.77
CA TYR A 98 4.33 5.73 -7.31
C TYR A 98 3.72 4.93 -8.46
N SER A 99 4.48 4.79 -9.56
CA SER A 99 4.27 3.73 -10.51
C SER A 99 4.31 2.44 -9.70
N THR A 100 3.14 1.85 -9.45
CA THR A 100 3.05 0.42 -9.14
C THR A 100 3.92 -0.28 -10.17
N GLY A 101 5.06 -0.80 -9.73
CA GLY A 101 6.04 -1.38 -10.61
C GLY A 101 5.39 -2.44 -11.49
N ASP A 102 5.38 -2.18 -12.80
CA ASP A 102 5.43 -3.28 -13.75
C ASP A 102 6.83 -3.88 -13.60
N LEU A 103 6.90 -5.04 -12.95
CA LEU A 103 8.12 -5.85 -12.85
C LEU A 103 8.33 -6.55 -14.21
N SER A 104 8.66 -5.77 -15.22
CA SER A 104 9.26 -6.28 -16.44
C SER A 104 10.55 -5.49 -16.72
N LYS A 105 11.57 -5.78 -15.90
CA LYS A 105 12.95 -5.60 -16.36
C LYS A 105 13.24 -6.72 -17.35
N SER A 106 13.52 -6.39 -18.61
CA SER A 106 14.54 -7.14 -19.34
C SER A 106 15.87 -6.42 -19.14
N PHE A 107 16.66 -6.93 -18.20
CA PHE A 107 18.10 -6.72 -18.15
C PHE A 107 18.74 -7.94 -18.81
N MET A 108 19.32 -7.73 -19.99
CA MET A 108 20.25 -8.55 -20.80
C MET A 108 20.30 -7.77 -22.14
N GLU A 109 21.41 -7.28 -22.68
CA GLU A 109 22.84 -7.45 -22.45
C GLU A 109 23.54 -6.19 -23.01
#